data_AF-A0A9J7HP18-F1
#
_entry.id   AF-A0A9J7HP18-F1
#
_cell.length_a   1.000
_cell.length_b   1.000
_cell.length_c   1.000
_cell.angle_alpha   90.00
_cell.angle_beta   90.00
_cell.angle_gamma   90.00
#
_symmetry.space_group_name_H-M   'P 1'
#
loop_
_entity.id
_entity.type
_entity.pdbx_description
1 polymer ?
#
loop_
_entity_poly.entity_id
_entity_poly.type
_entity_poly.pdbx_seq_one_letter_code
_entity_poly.pdbx_strand_id
1 'polypeptide(L)'
;MSKPSRPAPPPPRLAPKPGLVKVFKALYPYRAQQADELSFEEGDVLYVNDMSDSGWWKATCEGRSGLIPSNYVEEGMESVDNPMHEAAKRGNMTFLKECLANRVAVNGLDKAGCTALHWAAHGGHTECVQELLKVPSIRIDQQNKIGDTALHNAAWKGHADVVELLLNRGARPDLRNQDNKLASELATEPQTAAILKRRTGGAPADYNNDYGNEEDSD
;
A
#
# COMPACT_ATOMS: atom_id res chain seq x y z
N MET A 1 -46.34 13.80 -12.90
CA MET A 1 -45.93 13.77 -11.48
C MET A 1 -44.49 14.26 -11.42
N SER A 2 -44.26 15.47 -10.90
CA SER A 2 -42.89 15.98 -10.71
C SER A 2 -42.20 15.15 -9.65
N LYS A 3 -41.00 14.64 -9.96
CA LYS A 3 -40.12 14.02 -8.96
C LYS A 3 -39.87 15.03 -7.82
N PRO A 4 -39.82 14.60 -6.55
CA PRO A 4 -39.56 15.52 -5.44
C PRO A 4 -38.21 16.21 -5.68
N SER A 5 -38.20 17.55 -5.61
CA SER A 5 -36.96 18.32 -5.76
C SER A 5 -36.06 18.06 -4.56
N ARG A 6 -34.85 17.56 -4.81
CA ARG A 6 -33.82 17.38 -3.81
C ARG A 6 -33.54 18.73 -3.10
N PRO A 7 -33.41 18.75 -1.76
CA PRO A 7 -32.89 19.93 -1.06
C PRO A 7 -31.50 20.29 -1.60
N ALA A 8 -31.19 21.58 -1.65
CA ALA A 8 -29.98 22.09 -2.30
C ALA A 8 -28.71 21.33 -1.86
N PRO A 9 -27.78 21.01 -2.78
CA PRO A 9 -26.55 20.33 -2.42
C PRO A 9 -25.80 21.16 -1.36
N PRO A 10 -25.25 20.51 -0.32
CA PRO A 10 -24.53 21.21 0.73
C PRO A 10 -23.35 22.00 0.11
N PRO A 11 -23.00 23.16 0.68
CA PRO A 11 -21.96 24.02 0.11
C PRO A 11 -20.63 23.26 -0.05
N PRO A 12 -19.80 23.62 -1.07
CA PRO A 12 -18.51 22.99 -1.28
C PRO A 12 -17.64 23.09 -0.03
N ARG A 13 -17.38 21.96 0.63
CA ARG A 13 -16.42 21.89 1.75
C ARG A 13 -14.99 21.75 1.22
N LEU A 14 -14.03 22.21 2.02
CA LEU A 14 -12.59 22.13 1.77
C LEU A 14 -12.17 20.71 1.35
N ALA A 15 -11.13 20.62 0.52
CA ALA A 15 -10.61 19.35 0.00
C ALA A 15 -10.42 18.32 1.12
N PRO A 16 -10.84 17.06 0.93
CA PRO A 16 -10.78 16.04 1.96
C PRO A 16 -9.34 15.83 2.44
N LYS A 17 -9.18 15.60 3.74
CA LYS A 17 -7.89 15.31 4.35
C LYS A 17 -7.31 14.04 3.69
N PRO A 18 -6.02 14.03 3.32
CA PRO A 18 -5.36 12.82 2.80
C PRO A 18 -5.57 11.65 3.78
N GLY A 19 -6.09 10.51 3.30
CA GLY A 19 -6.17 9.26 4.08
C GLY A 19 -7.56 8.77 4.50
N LEU A 20 -8.67 9.40 4.07
CA LEU A 20 -10.03 8.93 4.34
C LEU A 20 -10.80 8.55 3.05
N VAL A 21 -10.10 8.15 2.00
CA VAL A 21 -10.76 7.67 0.77
C VAL A 21 -11.08 6.19 0.94
N LYS A 22 -12.37 5.86 0.85
CA LYS A 22 -12.85 4.49 0.80
C LYS A 22 -13.09 4.09 -0.64
N VAL A 23 -12.75 2.85 -0.98
CA VAL A 23 -12.89 2.33 -2.33
C VAL A 23 -14.03 1.31 -2.35
N PHE A 24 -14.89 1.44 -3.34
CA PHE A 24 -16.06 0.60 -3.51
C PHE A 24 -16.13 0.09 -4.94
N LYS A 25 -16.73 -1.08 -5.12
CA LYS A 25 -17.07 -1.63 -6.43
C LYS A 25 -18.58 -1.61 -6.60
N ALA A 26 -19.07 -1.04 -7.70
CA ALA A 26 -20.48 -1.04 -8.04
C ALA A 26 -20.96 -2.46 -8.35
N LEU A 27 -22.03 -2.92 -7.68
CA LEU A 27 -22.67 -4.22 -7.96
C LEU A 27 -23.79 -4.10 -8.99
N TYR A 28 -24.29 -2.88 -9.20
CA TYR A 28 -25.34 -2.56 -10.16
C TYR A 28 -24.99 -1.22 -10.83
N PRO A 29 -25.55 -0.91 -12.01
CA PRO A 29 -25.37 0.38 -12.65
C PRO A 29 -26.26 1.47 -12.02
N TYR A 30 -25.80 2.71 -12.04
CA TYR A 30 -26.54 3.88 -11.61
C TYR A 30 -26.50 4.97 -12.67
N ARG A 31 -27.69 5.50 -13.03
CA ARG A 31 -27.83 6.63 -13.95
C ARG A 31 -28.16 7.89 -13.17
N ALA A 32 -27.32 8.91 -13.37
CA ALA A 32 -27.51 10.24 -12.83
C ALA A 32 -28.85 10.82 -13.26
N GLN A 33 -29.58 11.37 -12.28
CA GLN A 33 -30.82 12.09 -12.47
C GLN A 33 -30.59 13.61 -12.53
N GLN A 34 -29.47 14.08 -11.99
CA GLN A 34 -29.03 15.47 -11.98
C GLN A 34 -27.62 15.61 -12.56
N ALA A 35 -27.25 16.81 -12.99
CA ALA A 35 -25.97 17.07 -13.64
C ALA A 35 -24.75 16.99 -12.70
N ASP A 36 -24.98 17.07 -11.39
CA ASP A 36 -23.96 16.96 -10.33
C ASP A 36 -23.76 15.52 -9.82
N GLU A 37 -24.56 14.57 -10.30
CA GLU A 37 -24.50 13.15 -9.92
C GLU A 37 -23.56 12.36 -10.86
N LEU A 38 -22.86 11.37 -10.32
CA LEU A 38 -22.08 10.43 -11.13
C LEU A 38 -22.96 9.35 -11.71
N SER A 39 -22.72 8.99 -12.98
CA SER A 39 -23.22 7.73 -13.56
C SER A 39 -22.06 6.75 -13.67
N PHE A 40 -22.33 5.50 -13.33
CA PHE A 40 -21.38 4.41 -13.30
C PHE A 40 -22.10 3.09 -13.61
N GLU A 41 -21.35 2.13 -14.13
CA GLU A 41 -21.84 0.82 -14.54
C GLU A 41 -21.52 -0.26 -13.48
N GLU A 42 -22.10 -1.44 -13.66
CA GLU A 42 -21.75 -2.60 -12.83
C GLU A 42 -20.26 -2.95 -12.99
N GLY A 43 -19.55 -3.09 -11.87
CA GLY A 43 -18.14 -3.41 -11.82
C GLY A 43 -17.21 -2.20 -11.72
N ASP A 44 -17.72 -0.98 -11.92
CA ASP A 44 -16.93 0.24 -11.80
C ASP A 44 -16.38 0.40 -10.39
N VAL A 45 -15.19 1.01 -10.30
CA VAL A 45 -14.54 1.31 -9.02
C VAL A 45 -14.71 2.78 -8.68
N LEU A 46 -15.29 3.02 -7.50
CA LEU A 46 -15.56 4.34 -6.98
C LEU A 46 -14.67 4.67 -5.80
N TYR A 47 -14.14 5.89 -5.81
CA TYR A 47 -13.28 6.44 -4.76
C TYR A 47 -14.05 7.48 -3.98
N VAL A 48 -14.65 7.08 -2.86
CA VAL A 48 -15.50 7.92 -2.01
C VAL A 48 -14.61 8.71 -1.05
N ASN A 49 -14.65 10.03 -1.15
CA ASN A 49 -13.75 10.94 -0.43
C ASN A 49 -14.44 11.81 0.63
N ASP A 50 -15.79 11.88 0.63
CA ASP A 50 -16.59 12.59 1.63
C ASP A 50 -17.89 11.81 1.88
N MET A 51 -18.04 11.29 3.11
CA MET A 51 -19.23 10.58 3.59
C MET A 51 -19.92 11.35 4.74
N SER A 52 -19.70 12.67 4.85
CA SER A 52 -20.21 13.48 5.96
C SER A 52 -21.71 13.77 5.89
N ASP A 53 -22.29 13.71 4.69
CA ASP A 53 -23.72 13.92 4.45
C ASP A 53 -24.46 12.58 4.47
N SER A 54 -25.63 12.54 5.11
CA SER A 54 -26.39 11.30 5.26
C SER A 54 -27.09 10.85 3.98
N GLY A 55 -27.25 11.72 2.98
CA GLY A 55 -27.95 11.41 1.73
C GLY A 55 -27.04 11.34 0.50
N TRP A 56 -25.97 12.14 0.45
CA TRP A 56 -25.15 12.30 -0.76
C TRP A 56 -23.66 12.36 -0.48
N TRP A 57 -22.93 11.37 -0.96
CA TRP A 57 -21.48 11.29 -0.80
C TRP A 57 -20.76 11.82 -2.04
N LYS A 58 -19.54 12.32 -1.86
CA LYS A 58 -18.68 12.69 -2.99
C LYS A 58 -17.78 11.53 -3.34
N ALA A 59 -17.76 11.21 -4.62
CA ALA A 59 -16.93 10.15 -5.15
C ALA A 59 -16.24 10.58 -6.44
N THR A 60 -15.25 9.80 -6.84
CA THR A 60 -14.64 9.84 -8.16
C THR A 60 -14.78 8.48 -8.82
N CYS A 61 -15.17 8.45 -10.08
CA CYS A 61 -15.31 7.26 -10.91
C CYS A 61 -14.78 7.59 -12.31
N GLU A 62 -13.84 6.82 -12.83
CA GLU A 62 -13.24 7.04 -14.17
C GLU A 62 -12.73 8.49 -14.39
N GLY A 63 -12.14 9.09 -13.36
CA GLY A 63 -11.65 10.48 -13.42
C GLY A 63 -12.72 11.57 -13.35
N ARG A 64 -14.01 11.20 -13.30
CA ARG A 64 -15.12 12.13 -13.08
C ARG A 64 -15.42 12.19 -11.58
N SER A 65 -15.56 13.40 -11.04
CA SER A 65 -16.00 13.59 -9.65
C SER A 65 -17.43 14.10 -9.63
N GLY A 66 -18.21 13.62 -8.68
CA GLY A 66 -19.60 14.05 -8.48
C GLY A 66 -20.22 13.39 -7.28
N LEU A 67 -21.53 13.54 -7.16
CA LEU A 67 -22.29 13.00 -6.04
C LEU A 67 -22.83 11.61 -6.34
N ILE A 68 -22.83 10.76 -5.33
CA ILE A 68 -23.49 9.47 -5.34
C ILE A 68 -24.43 9.38 -4.13
N PRO A 69 -25.60 8.75 -4.27
CA PRO A 69 -26.53 8.64 -3.16
C PRO A 69 -26.02 7.60 -2.15
N SER A 70 -26.02 7.96 -0.86
CA SER A 70 -25.43 7.15 0.22
C SER A 70 -26.08 5.77 0.37
N ASN A 71 -27.41 5.70 0.25
CA ASN A 71 -28.17 4.44 0.31
C ASN A 71 -27.74 3.43 -0.76
N TYR A 72 -27.32 3.92 -1.93
CA TYR A 72 -26.81 3.05 -2.99
C TYR A 72 -25.45 2.46 -2.63
N VAL A 73 -24.62 3.19 -1.90
CA VAL A 73 -23.33 2.67 -1.43
C VAL A 73 -23.52 1.61 -0.34
N GLU A 74 -24.53 1.75 0.50
CA GLU A 74 -24.84 0.80 1.57
C GLU A 74 -25.44 -0.52 1.06
N GLU A 75 -26.28 -0.49 0.02
CA GLU A 75 -27.02 -1.66 -0.47
C GLU A 75 -26.51 -2.19 -1.83
N GLY A 76 -25.88 -1.35 -2.65
CA GLY A 76 -25.55 -1.64 -4.06
C GLY A 76 -24.06 -1.60 -4.38
N MET A 77 -23.19 -1.53 -3.37
CA MET A 77 -21.73 -1.53 -3.55
C MET A 77 -21.03 -2.49 -2.60
N GLU A 78 -19.93 -3.05 -3.06
CA GLU A 78 -19.02 -3.85 -2.24
C GLU A 78 -17.82 -2.99 -1.82
N SER A 79 -17.53 -2.93 -0.52
CA SER A 79 -16.33 -2.26 -0.02
C SER A 79 -15.08 -3.05 -0.41
N VAL A 80 -14.14 -2.40 -1.09
CA VAL A 80 -12.84 -2.99 -1.41
C VAL A 80 -11.90 -2.73 -0.24
N ASP A 81 -11.67 -3.76 0.57
CA ASP A 81 -10.69 -3.71 1.64
C ASP A 81 -9.27 -3.72 1.06
N ASN A 82 -8.41 -2.80 1.51
CA ASN A 82 -6.99 -2.74 1.14
C ASN A 82 -6.73 -2.71 -0.39
N PRO A 83 -7.34 -1.78 -1.14
CA PRO A 83 -7.28 -1.74 -2.61
C PRO A 83 -5.83 -1.60 -3.14
N MET A 84 -4.99 -0.83 -2.43
CA MET A 84 -3.56 -0.68 -2.74
C MET A 84 -2.81 -2.02 -2.61
N HIS A 85 -3.15 -2.84 -1.61
CA HIS A 85 -2.54 -4.15 -1.42
C HIS A 85 -2.96 -5.13 -2.50
N GLU A 86 -4.25 -5.13 -2.89
CA GLU A 86 -4.74 -6.00 -3.96
C GLU A 86 -4.07 -5.65 -5.31
N ALA A 87 -3.97 -4.35 -5.62
CA ALA A 87 -3.26 -3.87 -6.80
C ALA A 87 -1.79 -4.32 -6.79
N ALA A 88 -1.09 -4.07 -5.68
CA ALA A 88 0.32 -4.43 -5.53
C ALA A 88 0.56 -5.95 -5.57
N LYS A 89 -0.29 -6.76 -4.93
CA LYS A 89 -0.17 -8.22 -4.88
C LYS A 89 -0.32 -8.86 -6.25
N ARG A 90 -1.21 -8.31 -7.09
CA ARG A 90 -1.45 -8.79 -8.46
C ARG A 90 -0.52 -8.17 -9.50
N GLY A 91 0.28 -7.17 -9.13
CA GLY A 91 1.05 -6.38 -10.10
C GLY A 91 0.18 -5.52 -11.01
N ASN A 92 -1.04 -5.18 -10.58
CA ASN A 92 -1.96 -4.36 -11.37
C ASN A 92 -1.57 -2.88 -11.29
N MET A 93 -0.66 -2.49 -12.18
CA MET A 93 -0.13 -1.13 -12.27
C MET A 93 -1.21 -0.07 -12.52
N THR A 94 -2.19 -0.37 -13.37
CA THR A 94 -3.27 0.56 -13.70
C THR A 94 -4.07 0.91 -12.45
N PHE A 95 -4.54 -0.12 -11.73
CA PHE A 95 -5.33 0.09 -10.52
C PHE A 95 -4.51 0.72 -9.39
N LEU A 96 -3.22 0.38 -9.28
CA LEU A 96 -2.30 1.01 -8.33
C LEU A 96 -2.18 2.52 -8.57
N LYS A 97 -1.98 2.93 -9.82
CA LYS A 97 -1.89 4.34 -10.21
C LYS A 97 -3.20 5.09 -9.96
N GLU A 98 -4.33 4.47 -10.25
CA GLU A 98 -5.63 5.06 -9.94
C GLU A 98 -5.83 5.26 -8.43
N CYS A 99 -5.46 4.28 -7.61
CA CYS A 99 -5.53 4.42 -6.16
C CYS A 99 -4.64 5.57 -5.65
N LEU A 100 -3.42 5.70 -6.19
CA LEU A 100 -2.52 6.81 -5.86
C LEU A 100 -3.10 8.17 -6.30
N ALA A 101 -3.63 8.26 -7.51
CA ALA A 101 -4.27 9.48 -8.04
C ALA A 101 -5.48 9.90 -7.18
N ASN A 102 -6.24 8.93 -6.68
CA ASN A 102 -7.38 9.14 -5.81
C ASN A 102 -7.03 9.23 -4.32
N ARG A 103 -5.74 9.39 -3.96
CA ARG A 103 -5.28 9.62 -2.58
C ARG A 103 -5.66 8.51 -1.59
N VAL A 104 -5.76 7.28 -2.07
CA VAL A 104 -5.90 6.10 -1.23
C VAL A 104 -4.66 5.97 -0.33
N ALA A 105 -4.85 5.51 0.91
CA ALA A 105 -3.77 5.43 1.90
C ALA A 105 -2.65 4.46 1.47
N VAL A 106 -1.50 5.03 1.08
CA VAL A 106 -0.32 4.26 0.61
C VAL A 106 0.33 3.39 1.70
N ASN A 107 0.31 3.87 2.94
CA ASN A 107 0.90 3.18 4.10
C ASN A 107 -0.16 2.44 4.93
N GLY A 108 -1.34 2.17 4.36
CA GLY A 108 -2.35 1.34 5.00
C GLY A 108 -1.79 -0.04 5.35
N LEU A 109 -2.20 -0.57 6.49
CA LEU A 109 -1.78 -1.89 6.95
C LEU A 109 -2.94 -2.86 6.79
N ASP A 110 -2.68 -4.02 6.20
CA ASP A 110 -3.65 -5.10 6.19
C ASP A 110 -3.68 -5.85 7.54
N LYS A 111 -4.45 -6.94 7.62
CA LYS A 111 -4.58 -7.76 8.82
C LYS A 111 -3.25 -8.40 9.26
N ALA A 112 -2.27 -8.56 8.37
CA ALA A 112 -0.94 -9.07 8.67
C ALA A 112 0.06 -7.95 9.03
N GLY A 113 -0.36 -6.68 9.02
CA GLY A 113 0.53 -5.55 9.20
C GLY A 113 1.38 -5.23 7.97
N CYS A 114 1.06 -5.82 6.81
CA CYS A 114 1.76 -5.56 5.56
C CYS A 114 1.25 -4.28 4.92
N THR A 115 2.14 -3.54 4.27
CA THR A 115 1.81 -2.43 3.35
C THR A 115 1.68 -2.95 1.92
N ALA A 116 1.16 -2.13 1.00
CA ALA A 116 1.19 -2.44 -0.43
C ALA A 116 2.63 -2.73 -0.94
N LEU A 117 3.64 -2.03 -0.40
CA LEU A 117 5.04 -2.26 -0.76
C LEU A 117 5.51 -3.67 -0.40
N HIS A 118 5.04 -4.26 0.71
CA HIS A 118 5.35 -5.64 1.08
C HIS A 118 4.85 -6.63 0.02
N TRP A 119 3.63 -6.42 -0.48
CA TRP A 119 3.01 -7.30 -1.47
C TRP A 119 3.61 -7.12 -2.86
N ALA A 120 3.93 -5.89 -3.27
CA ALA A 120 4.65 -5.63 -4.50
C ALA A 120 6.04 -6.29 -4.47
N ALA A 121 6.75 -6.16 -3.34
CA ALA A 121 8.07 -6.74 -3.15
C ALA A 121 8.03 -8.28 -3.08
N HIS A 122 7.05 -8.86 -2.40
CA HIS A 122 6.83 -10.31 -2.36
C HIS A 122 6.47 -10.87 -3.75
N GLY A 123 5.70 -10.12 -4.55
CA GLY A 123 5.31 -10.52 -5.90
C GLY A 123 6.39 -10.35 -6.96
N GLY A 124 7.49 -9.64 -6.67
CA GLY A 124 8.50 -9.29 -7.68
C GLY A 124 8.01 -8.24 -8.68
N HIS A 125 7.01 -7.45 -8.30
CA HIS A 125 6.36 -6.49 -9.19
C HIS A 125 7.16 -5.19 -9.23
N THR A 126 8.32 -5.21 -9.89
CA THR A 126 9.31 -4.14 -9.87
C THR A 126 8.76 -2.78 -10.28
N GLU A 127 7.87 -2.73 -11.26
CA GLU A 127 7.22 -1.47 -11.65
C GLU A 127 6.35 -0.92 -10.51
N CYS A 128 5.56 -1.77 -9.85
CA CYS A 128 4.72 -1.37 -8.72
C CYS A 128 5.56 -0.86 -7.55
N VAL A 129 6.67 -1.54 -7.25
CA VAL A 129 7.65 -1.10 -6.25
C VAL A 129 8.20 0.27 -6.62
N GLN A 130 8.61 0.47 -7.88
CA GLN A 130 9.16 1.73 -8.35
C GLN A 130 8.16 2.88 -8.21
N GLU A 131 6.89 2.65 -8.54
CA GLU A 131 5.83 3.65 -8.44
C GLU A 131 5.52 4.00 -6.98
N LEU A 132 5.40 3.01 -6.10
CA LEU A 132 5.19 3.22 -4.67
C LEU A 132 6.34 4.01 -4.03
N LEU A 133 7.59 3.71 -4.42
CA LEU A 133 8.78 4.39 -3.91
C LEU A 133 8.94 5.83 -4.44
N LYS A 134 8.10 6.30 -5.36
CA LYS A 134 8.04 7.73 -5.74
C LYS A 134 7.22 8.55 -4.75
N VAL A 135 6.37 7.90 -3.94
CA VAL A 135 5.49 8.61 -3.00
C VAL A 135 6.34 9.14 -1.82
N PRO A 136 6.41 10.47 -1.59
CA PRO A 136 7.33 11.03 -0.60
C PRO A 136 7.11 10.55 0.84
N SER A 137 5.89 10.16 1.18
CA SER A 137 5.51 9.70 2.52
C SER A 137 5.62 8.18 2.70
N ILE A 138 6.15 7.44 1.73
CA ILE A 138 6.22 5.97 1.77
C ILE A 138 7.07 5.48 2.95
N ARG A 139 6.55 4.51 3.71
CA ARG A 139 7.27 3.86 4.81
C ARG A 139 7.96 2.60 4.29
N ILE A 140 9.20 2.75 3.83
CA ILE A 140 10.01 1.67 3.24
C ILE A 140 10.33 0.58 4.27
N ASP A 141 10.67 0.98 5.49
CA ASP A 141 11.13 0.09 6.57
C ASP A 141 10.01 -0.35 7.53
N GLN A 142 8.74 -0.23 7.12
CA GLN A 142 7.63 -0.71 7.94
C GLN A 142 7.80 -2.22 8.17
N GLN A 143 7.79 -2.65 9.42
CA GLN A 143 7.75 -4.06 9.80
C GLN A 143 6.30 -4.53 9.93
N ASN A 144 6.00 -5.69 9.38
CA ASN A 144 4.71 -6.36 9.54
C ASN A 144 4.62 -7.08 10.91
N LYS A 145 3.55 -7.85 11.14
CA LYS A 145 3.33 -8.54 12.42
C LYS A 145 4.37 -9.59 12.78
N ILE A 146 5.17 -10.08 11.84
CA ILE A 146 6.27 -11.02 12.07
C ILE A 146 7.64 -10.33 12.02
N GLY A 147 7.67 -9.00 11.93
CA GLY A 147 8.91 -8.21 11.89
C GLY A 147 9.54 -8.11 10.49
N ASP A 148 8.93 -8.69 9.46
CA ASP A 148 9.48 -8.60 8.11
C ASP A 148 9.20 -7.23 7.49
N THR A 149 10.18 -6.72 6.74
CA THR A 149 10.03 -5.53 5.89
C THR A 149 9.80 -5.95 4.42
N ALA A 150 9.49 -5.00 3.55
CA ALA A 150 9.45 -5.27 2.11
C ALA A 150 10.76 -5.86 1.56
N LEU A 151 11.92 -5.49 2.15
CA LEU A 151 13.22 -6.03 1.77
C LEU A 151 13.38 -7.50 2.18
N HIS A 152 12.86 -7.91 3.34
CA HIS A 152 12.81 -9.32 3.76
C HIS A 152 12.01 -10.15 2.76
N ASN A 153 10.82 -9.67 2.37
CA ASN A 153 9.97 -10.34 1.39
C ASN A 153 10.64 -10.50 0.02
N ALA A 154 11.27 -9.45 -0.50
CA ALA A 154 11.98 -9.50 -1.78
C ALA A 154 13.17 -10.45 -1.75
N ALA A 155 13.95 -10.43 -0.66
CA ALA A 155 15.08 -11.33 -0.46
C ALA A 155 14.64 -12.80 -0.43
N TRP A 156 13.62 -13.11 0.39
CA TRP A 156 13.06 -14.45 0.51
C TRP A 156 12.50 -15.00 -0.81
N LYS A 157 11.99 -14.12 -1.68
CA LYS A 157 11.47 -14.52 -2.99
C LYS A 157 12.50 -14.51 -4.11
N GLY A 158 13.73 -14.09 -3.85
CA GLY A 158 14.80 -14.09 -4.86
C GLY A 158 14.75 -12.94 -5.86
N HIS A 159 13.96 -11.89 -5.59
CA HIS A 159 13.76 -10.77 -6.52
C HIS A 159 14.89 -9.73 -6.42
N ALA A 160 16.01 -10.01 -7.11
CA ALA A 160 17.24 -9.21 -7.03
C ALA A 160 17.08 -7.76 -7.49
N ASP A 161 16.27 -7.53 -8.52
CA ASP A 161 15.92 -6.21 -9.04
C ASP A 161 15.13 -5.39 -8.01
N VAL A 162 14.16 -6.00 -7.34
CA VAL A 162 13.41 -5.37 -6.24
C VAL A 162 14.33 -5.08 -5.05
N VAL A 163 15.19 -6.02 -4.67
CA VAL A 163 16.17 -5.82 -3.59
C VAL A 163 17.06 -4.62 -3.89
N GLU A 164 17.63 -4.55 -5.08
CA GLU A 164 18.48 -3.44 -5.50
C GLU A 164 17.72 -2.11 -5.51
N LEU A 165 16.49 -2.11 -6.03
CA LEU A 165 15.63 -0.93 -6.05
C LEU A 165 15.31 -0.41 -4.65
N LEU A 166 14.96 -1.30 -3.71
CA LEU A 166 14.69 -0.94 -2.31
C LEU A 166 15.93 -0.35 -1.63
N LEU A 167 17.09 -1.00 -1.78
CA LEU A 167 18.35 -0.53 -1.20
C LEU A 167 18.77 0.83 -1.76
N ASN A 168 18.61 1.04 -3.07
CA ASN A 168 18.88 2.32 -3.72
C ASN A 168 17.94 3.45 -3.27
N ARG A 169 16.79 3.11 -2.67
CA ARG A 169 15.85 4.06 -2.07
C ARG A 169 16.00 4.18 -0.55
N GLY A 170 17.07 3.63 0.01
CA GLY A 170 17.41 3.77 1.42
C GLY A 170 16.73 2.76 2.35
N ALA A 171 16.22 1.64 1.83
CA ALA A 171 15.75 0.56 2.69
C ALA A 171 16.89 0.04 3.58
N ARG A 172 16.58 -0.19 4.85
CA ARG A 172 17.54 -0.62 5.86
C ARG A 172 17.78 -2.13 5.80
N PRO A 173 19.01 -2.59 5.46
CA PRO A 173 19.31 -4.02 5.40
C PRO A 173 19.70 -4.62 6.77
N ASP A 174 19.83 -3.79 7.80
CA ASP A 174 20.23 -4.15 9.17
C ASP A 174 19.05 -4.48 10.09
N LEU A 175 17.81 -4.31 9.61
CA LEU A 175 16.61 -4.65 10.38
C LEU A 175 16.45 -6.16 10.49
N ARG A 176 16.13 -6.62 11.70
CA ARG A 176 15.85 -8.02 12.00
C ARG A 176 14.37 -8.24 12.22
N ASN A 177 13.86 -9.35 11.70
CA ASN A 177 12.49 -9.80 11.97
C ASN A 177 12.39 -10.48 13.36
N GLN A 178 11.21 -11.03 13.70
CA GLN A 178 11.00 -11.66 15.01
C GLN A 178 11.82 -12.94 15.23
N ASP A 179 12.25 -13.62 14.16
CA ASP A 179 13.18 -14.75 14.23
C ASP A 179 14.65 -14.30 14.37
N ASN A 180 14.87 -13.00 14.62
CA ASN A 180 16.18 -12.35 14.66
C ASN A 180 16.95 -12.47 13.33
N LYS A 181 16.24 -12.65 12.20
CA LYS A 181 16.87 -12.81 10.88
C LYS A 181 16.94 -11.50 10.12
N LEU A 182 18.06 -11.27 9.44
CA LEU A 182 18.23 -10.20 8.46
C LEU A 182 17.64 -10.60 7.11
N ALA A 183 17.32 -9.61 6.26
CA ALA A 183 16.92 -9.88 4.88
C ALA A 183 17.97 -10.72 4.11
N SER A 184 19.27 -10.51 4.35
CA SER A 184 20.35 -11.30 3.71
C SER A 184 20.35 -12.78 4.12
N GLU A 185 19.83 -13.09 5.30
CA GLU A 185 19.78 -14.46 5.85
C GLU A 185 18.53 -15.21 5.36
N LEU A 186 17.50 -14.49 4.92
CA LEU A 186 16.32 -15.05 4.26
C LEU A 186 16.49 -15.21 2.75
N ALA A 187 17.54 -14.63 2.17
CA ALA A 187 17.79 -14.65 0.73
C ALA A 187 17.88 -16.09 0.19
N THR A 188 16.96 -16.44 -0.71
CA THR A 188 16.92 -17.78 -1.33
C THR A 188 17.89 -17.92 -2.50
N GLU A 189 18.08 -16.83 -3.26
CA GLU A 189 18.95 -16.80 -4.42
C GLU A 189 20.36 -16.28 -4.07
N PRO A 190 21.44 -16.87 -4.61
CA PRO A 190 22.80 -16.40 -4.36
C PRO A 190 23.02 -14.93 -4.76
N GLN A 191 22.36 -14.48 -5.82
CA GLN A 191 22.44 -13.10 -6.31
C GLN A 191 21.86 -12.11 -5.30
N THR A 192 20.67 -12.38 -4.74
CA THR A 192 20.04 -11.50 -3.75
C THR A 192 20.87 -11.44 -2.47
N ALA A 193 21.38 -12.59 -2.02
CA ALA A 193 22.27 -12.68 -0.86
C ALA A 193 23.55 -11.85 -1.06
N ALA A 194 24.16 -11.91 -2.25
CA ALA A 194 25.36 -11.15 -2.57
C ALA A 194 25.13 -9.63 -2.55
N ILE A 195 24.00 -9.16 -3.09
CA ILE A 195 23.63 -7.73 -3.07
C ILE A 195 23.46 -7.24 -1.62
N LEU A 196 22.74 -8.00 -0.80
CA LEU A 196 22.48 -7.63 0.59
C LEU A 196 23.76 -7.65 1.44
N LYS A 197 24.59 -8.69 1.33
CA LYS A 197 25.87 -8.80 2.04
C LYS A 197 26.82 -7.64 1.73
N ARG A 198 26.85 -7.17 0.47
CA ARG A 198 27.67 -6.02 0.07
C ARG A 198 27.24 -4.73 0.78
N ARG A 199 25.96 -4.58 1.07
CA ARG A 199 25.39 -3.38 1.72
C ARG A 199 25.39 -3.46 3.24
N THR A 200 25.41 -4.67 3.83
CA THR A 200 25.53 -4.86 5.29
C THR A 200 26.98 -4.90 5.78
N GLY A 201 27.92 -5.38 4.96
CA GLY A 201 29.36 -5.51 5.31
C GLY A 201 30.15 -4.21 5.43
N GLY A 202 29.49 -3.04 5.47
CA GLY A 202 30.11 -1.72 5.65
C GLY A 202 30.13 -1.21 7.10
N ALA A 203 29.59 -1.96 8.05
CA ALA A 203 29.73 -1.66 9.48
C ALA A 203 30.80 -2.59 10.09
N PRO A 204 31.90 -2.08 10.68
CA PRO A 204 32.83 -2.93 11.39
C PRO A 204 32.14 -3.43 12.65
N ALA A 205 31.98 -4.75 12.75
CA ALA A 205 31.70 -5.39 14.03
C ALA A 205 33.02 -5.40 14.84
N ASP A 206 33.31 -4.27 15.49
CA ASP A 206 34.23 -4.24 16.63
C ASP A 206 33.58 -5.02 17.76
N TYR A 207 33.83 -6.32 17.80
CA TYR A 207 33.79 -7.09 19.04
C TYR A 207 35.16 -7.74 19.20
N ASN A 208 36.11 -6.91 19.65
CA ASN A 208 37.24 -7.36 20.44
C ASN A 208 36.69 -8.03 21.70
N ASN A 209 36.89 -9.34 21.82
CA ASN A 209 37.01 -9.98 23.11
C ASN A 209 38.21 -10.94 23.03
N ASP A 210 39.37 -10.30 22.99
CA ASP A 210 40.61 -10.85 23.52
C ASP A 210 40.46 -10.94 25.04
N TYR A 211 40.20 -12.15 25.53
CA TYR A 211 40.58 -12.56 26.88
C TYR A 211 41.22 -13.93 26.75
N GLY A 212 42.47 -13.93 26.28
CA GLY A 212 43.44 -14.90 26.76
C GLY A 212 43.85 -14.54 28.20
N ASN A 213 43.69 -15.51 29.10
CA ASN A 213 44.58 -15.77 30.25
C ASN A 213 44.05 -17.07 30.86
N GLU A 214 44.64 -18.21 30.50
CA GLU A 214 45.90 -18.78 31.02
C GLU A 214 45.55 -19.87 32.04
N GLU A 215 46.16 -21.02 31.79
CA GLU A 215 46.18 -22.20 32.64
C GLU A 215 46.70 -21.84 34.03
N ASP A 216 46.10 -22.40 35.08
CA ASP A 216 46.83 -22.75 36.29
C ASP A 216 46.15 -23.93 36.98
N SER A 217 47.01 -24.75 37.56
CA SER A 217 46.86 -26.15 37.96
C SER A 217 45.99 -26.41 39.19
N ASP A 218 45.55 -27.67 39.32
CA ASP A 218 45.83 -28.53 40.49
C ASP A 218 45.80 -30.01 40.08
#